data_AF-A0A8C0CJQ6-F1
#
_entry.id   AF-A0A8C0CJQ6-F1
#
_cell.length_a   1.000
_cell.length_b   1.000
_cell.length_c   1.000
_cell.angle_alpha   90.00
_cell.angle_beta   90.00
_cell.angle_gamma   90.00
#
_symmetry.space_group_name_H-M   'P 1'
#
loop_
_entity.id
_entity.type
_entity.pdbx_description
1 polymer ?
#
loop_
_entity_poly.entity_id
_entity_poly.type
_entity_poly.pdbx_seq_one_letter_code
_entity_poly.pdbx_strand_id
1 'polypeptide(L)'
;MDLRQFLTCLSLCTAFALSKPTEKKDRVHHEPQLSDKVHNDAQSFDYDHDAFLGAEEAKTFDQLTPEESKERLGKIVSKIDGDKDGFVTVDELKDWIKFAQKRWIYEDVERQWKGHDLNEDGLVSWEEYKNATYGYVLDDPDPDDGFNYKQMMVRDERRFKMADKDGDLIATKEEFTAFLHPEEYDYMKDIVVQETMEDIDKNADGFIDLEEYIGWQAYQGGDC
;
A
#
# COMPACT_ATOMS: atom_id res chain seq x y z
N MET A 1 34.82 5.99 -36.98
CA MET A 1 34.46 4.63 -36.53
C MET A 1 34.21 3.80 -37.77
N ASP A 2 34.93 2.71 -37.91
CA ASP A 2 34.85 1.84 -39.09
C ASP A 2 33.52 1.07 -39.08
N LEU A 3 32.89 0.83 -40.24
CA LEU A 3 31.59 0.16 -40.33
C LEU A 3 31.62 -1.23 -39.66
N ARG A 4 32.80 -1.87 -39.69
CA ARG A 4 33.08 -3.13 -39.00
C ARG A 4 33.03 -2.99 -37.48
N GLN A 5 33.53 -1.89 -36.92
CA GLN A 5 33.50 -1.62 -35.48
C GLN A 5 32.06 -1.38 -35.00
N PHE A 6 31.25 -0.68 -35.81
CA PHE A 6 29.84 -0.44 -35.48
C PHE A 6 29.05 -1.75 -35.50
N LEU A 7 29.26 -2.60 -36.50
CA LEU A 7 28.61 -3.92 -36.59
C LEU A 7 29.03 -4.86 -35.46
N THR A 8 30.31 -4.84 -35.04
CA THR A 8 30.75 -5.65 -33.89
C THR A 8 30.17 -5.16 -32.57
N CYS A 9 30.07 -3.84 -32.36
CA CYS A 9 29.41 -3.29 -31.17
C CYS A 9 27.93 -3.66 -31.15
N LEU A 10 27.24 -3.55 -32.29
CA LEU A 10 25.82 -3.90 -32.41
C LEU A 10 25.57 -5.39 -32.16
N SER A 11 26.44 -6.28 -32.66
CA SER A 11 26.34 -7.72 -32.39
C SER A 11 26.64 -8.08 -30.92
N LEU A 12 27.59 -7.39 -30.28
CA LEU A 12 27.88 -7.56 -28.86
C LEU A 12 26.69 -7.11 -28.00
N CYS A 13 26.06 -5.98 -28.32
CA CYS A 13 24.86 -5.51 -27.62
C CYS A 13 23.68 -6.49 -27.76
N THR A 14 23.49 -7.12 -28.93
CA THR A 14 22.43 -8.13 -29.10
C THR A 14 22.69 -9.43 -28.34
N ALA A 15 23.96 -9.79 -28.09
CA ALA A 15 24.30 -10.99 -27.33
C ALA A 15 24.10 -10.82 -25.82
N PHE A 16 24.25 -9.59 -25.30
CA PHE A 16 23.98 -9.27 -23.89
C PHE A 16 22.51 -8.96 -23.59
N ALA A 17 21.66 -8.79 -24.62
CA ALA A 17 20.22 -8.59 -24.48
C ALA A 17 19.41 -9.90 -24.46
N LEU A 18 20.06 -11.05 -24.22
CA LEU A 18 19.37 -12.31 -23.96
C LEU A 18 18.90 -12.31 -22.50
N SER A 19 17.76 -11.67 -22.27
CA SER A 19 17.01 -11.81 -21.03
C SER A 19 16.76 -13.30 -20.75
N LYS A 20 17.02 -13.70 -19.50
CA LYS A 20 16.78 -15.06 -19.01
C LYS A 20 15.34 -15.46 -19.37
N PRO A 21 15.10 -16.59 -20.06
CA PRO A 21 13.75 -16.97 -20.44
C PRO A 21 12.96 -17.23 -19.15
N THR A 22 12.04 -16.31 -18.82
CA THR A 22 11.13 -16.49 -17.70
C THR A 22 10.15 -17.59 -18.09
N GLU A 23 10.28 -18.78 -17.50
CA GLU A 23 9.20 -19.75 -17.56
C GLU A 23 7.96 -19.08 -16.96
N LYS A 24 6.98 -18.79 -17.81
CA LYS A 24 5.63 -18.44 -17.37
C LYS A 24 5.04 -19.70 -16.73
N LYS A 25 5.39 -19.94 -15.46
CA LYS A 25 4.43 -20.58 -14.57
C LYS A 25 3.24 -19.64 -14.56
N ASP A 26 2.06 -20.16 -14.87
CA ASP A 26 0.81 -19.48 -14.59
C ASP A 26 0.81 -19.16 -13.09
N ARG A 27 1.36 -18.01 -12.74
CA ARG A 27 1.11 -17.33 -11.48
C ARG A 27 -0.31 -16.85 -11.60
N VAL A 28 -1.25 -17.79 -11.45
CA VAL A 28 -2.65 -17.47 -11.26
C VAL A 28 -2.69 -16.69 -9.95
N HIS A 29 -2.56 -15.37 -10.06
CA HIS A 29 -2.98 -14.47 -9.01
C HIS A 29 -4.47 -14.75 -8.84
N HIS A 30 -4.78 -15.56 -7.83
CA HIS A 30 -6.14 -15.59 -7.34
C HIS A 30 -6.42 -14.16 -6.89
N GLU A 31 -7.59 -13.64 -7.25
CA GLU A 31 -8.03 -12.36 -6.68
C GLU A 31 -7.85 -12.45 -5.16
N PRO A 32 -7.30 -11.39 -4.53
CA PRO A 32 -7.09 -11.38 -3.10
C PRO A 32 -8.40 -11.76 -2.41
N GLN A 33 -8.35 -12.76 -1.53
CA GLN A 33 -9.54 -13.24 -0.83
C GLN A 33 -10.08 -12.11 0.06
N LEU A 34 -11.41 -12.00 0.16
CA LEU A 34 -12.05 -10.93 0.92
C LEU A 34 -11.89 -11.10 2.44
N SER A 35 -11.54 -12.31 2.89
CA SER A 35 -11.23 -12.68 4.28
C SER A 35 -10.25 -13.87 4.26
N ASP A 36 -9.43 -13.97 5.31
CA ASP A 36 -8.54 -15.12 5.55
C ASP A 36 -9.29 -16.37 6.09
N LYS A 37 -10.60 -16.24 6.37
CA LYS A 37 -11.45 -17.33 6.87
C LYS A 37 -11.90 -18.24 5.72
N VAL A 38 -12.38 -19.44 6.06
CA VAL A 38 -12.95 -20.37 5.07
C VAL A 38 -14.39 -19.98 4.77
N HIS A 39 -14.69 -19.72 3.49
CA HIS A 39 -16.07 -19.51 3.02
C HIS A 39 -16.88 -20.81 3.12
N ASN A 40 -17.79 -20.89 4.09
CA ASN A 40 -18.63 -22.06 4.33
C ASN A 40 -20.00 -21.68 4.91
N ASP A 41 -20.91 -21.31 4.03
CA ASP A 41 -22.28 -20.84 4.32
C ASP A 41 -23.13 -21.85 5.10
N ALA A 42 -22.72 -23.13 5.14
CA ALA A 42 -23.45 -24.17 5.86
C ALA A 42 -23.09 -24.24 7.35
N GLN A 43 -21.94 -23.70 7.75
CA GLN A 43 -21.43 -23.82 9.13
C GLN A 43 -21.16 -22.47 9.79
N SER A 44 -20.81 -21.44 9.03
CA SER A 44 -20.49 -20.13 9.59
C SER A 44 -20.69 -18.99 8.59
N PHE A 45 -21.05 -17.82 9.10
CA PHE A 45 -21.10 -16.57 8.36
C PHE A 45 -19.86 -15.70 8.60
N ASP A 46 -18.82 -16.23 9.26
CA ASP A 46 -17.65 -15.44 9.65
C ASP A 46 -16.89 -14.87 8.45
N TYR A 47 -16.85 -15.60 7.33
CA TYR A 47 -16.27 -15.10 6.08
C TYR A 47 -17.06 -13.91 5.57
N ASP A 48 -18.39 -14.05 5.51
CA ASP A 48 -19.27 -13.00 5.01
C ASP A 48 -19.24 -11.77 5.91
N HIS A 49 -19.15 -11.98 7.22
CA HIS A 49 -18.98 -10.89 8.19
C HIS A 49 -17.68 -10.12 7.93
N ASP A 50 -16.55 -10.82 7.79
CA ASP A 50 -15.27 -10.18 7.50
C ASP A 50 -15.29 -9.46 6.14
N ALA A 51 -15.84 -10.09 5.10
CA ALA A 51 -15.91 -9.52 3.76
C ALA A 51 -16.85 -8.30 3.68
N PHE A 52 -17.96 -8.32 4.44
CA PHE A 52 -19.00 -7.30 4.40
C PHE A 52 -18.74 -6.13 5.36
N LEU A 53 -18.22 -6.41 6.56
CA LEU A 53 -17.99 -5.41 7.62
C LEU A 53 -16.52 -4.98 7.70
N GLY A 54 -15.60 -5.79 7.19
CA GLY A 54 -14.17 -5.69 7.48
C GLY A 54 -13.79 -6.44 8.76
N ALA A 55 -12.52 -6.87 8.84
CA ALA A 55 -12.04 -7.78 9.88
C ALA A 55 -12.20 -7.25 11.33
N GLU A 56 -12.17 -5.92 11.54
CA GLU A 56 -12.31 -5.33 12.87
C GLU A 56 -13.78 -5.13 13.27
N GLU A 57 -14.63 -4.62 12.38
CA GLU A 57 -16.06 -4.47 12.69
C GLU A 57 -16.74 -5.84 12.81
N ALA A 58 -16.36 -6.84 12.01
CA ALA A 58 -16.88 -8.21 12.12
C ALA A 58 -16.76 -8.78 13.54
N LYS A 59 -15.58 -8.64 14.18
CA LYS A 59 -15.35 -9.08 15.58
C LYS A 59 -16.30 -8.42 16.58
N THR A 60 -16.72 -7.18 16.32
CA THR A 60 -17.66 -6.47 17.19
C THR A 60 -19.09 -6.98 17.03
N PHE A 61 -19.48 -7.42 15.82
CA PHE A 61 -20.81 -7.95 15.54
C PHE A 61 -21.00 -9.37 16.07
N ASP A 62 -19.93 -10.18 16.13
CA ASP A 62 -19.97 -11.52 16.73
C ASP A 62 -20.32 -11.49 18.24
N GLN A 63 -20.13 -10.35 18.89
CA GLN A 63 -20.42 -10.15 20.31
C GLN A 63 -21.82 -9.58 20.58
N LEU A 64 -22.57 -9.19 19.54
CA LEU A 64 -23.89 -8.58 19.67
C LEU A 64 -25.01 -9.62 19.72
N THR A 65 -26.12 -9.24 20.33
CA THR A 65 -27.34 -10.04 20.22
C THR A 65 -27.89 -10.04 18.78
N PRO A 66 -28.64 -11.07 18.36
CA PRO A 66 -29.22 -11.13 17.00
C PRO A 66 -30.06 -9.90 16.64
N GLU A 67 -30.80 -9.36 17.60
CA GLU A 67 -31.63 -8.16 17.42
C GLU A 67 -30.78 -6.90 17.18
N GLU A 68 -29.73 -6.70 17.98
CA GLU A 68 -28.82 -5.56 17.82
C GLU A 68 -27.99 -5.66 16.54
N SER A 69 -27.51 -6.86 16.22
CA SER A 69 -26.80 -7.14 14.97
C SER A 69 -27.68 -6.82 13.77
N LYS A 70 -28.96 -7.25 13.78
CA LYS A 70 -29.92 -6.92 12.72
C LYS A 70 -30.23 -5.43 12.62
N GLU A 71 -30.35 -4.72 13.74
CA GLU A 71 -30.55 -3.27 13.74
C GLU A 71 -29.35 -2.53 13.12
N ARG A 72 -28.13 -2.92 13.50
CA ARG A 72 -26.91 -2.30 12.99
C ARG A 72 -26.66 -2.63 11.52
N LEU A 73 -26.88 -3.88 11.11
CA LEU A 73 -26.86 -4.28 9.70
C LEU A 73 -27.89 -3.49 8.89
N GLY A 74 -29.09 -3.27 9.42
CA GLY A 74 -30.10 -2.43 8.77
C GLY A 74 -29.61 -1.00 8.50
N LYS A 75 -28.87 -0.39 9.44
CA LYS A 75 -28.26 0.94 9.25
C LYS A 75 -27.16 0.93 8.18
N ILE A 76 -26.45 -0.19 8.02
CA ILE A 76 -25.42 -0.36 6.99
C ILE A 76 -26.08 -0.52 5.62
N VAL A 77 -27.12 -1.35 5.50
CA VAL A 77 -27.89 -1.52 4.25
C VAL A 77 -28.40 -0.18 3.72
N SER A 78 -28.95 0.68 4.57
CA SER A 78 -29.38 2.03 4.17
C SER A 78 -28.24 2.95 3.68
N LYS A 79 -26.99 2.64 3.99
CA LYS A 79 -25.82 3.39 3.48
C LYS A 79 -25.30 2.83 2.16
N ILE A 80 -25.49 1.53 1.93
CA ILE A 80 -25.08 0.85 0.71
C ILE A 80 -26.03 1.19 -0.44
N ASP A 81 -27.33 1.20 -0.15
CA ASP A 81 -28.40 1.59 -1.06
C ASP A 81 -28.26 3.08 -1.42
N GLY A 82 -27.54 3.33 -2.52
CA GLY A 82 -27.16 4.66 -2.96
C GLY A 82 -28.28 5.36 -3.71
N ASP A 83 -29.07 4.59 -4.46
CA ASP A 83 -30.24 5.09 -5.19
C ASP A 83 -31.51 5.18 -4.34
N LYS A 84 -31.48 4.61 -3.13
CA LYS A 84 -32.54 4.63 -2.12
C LYS A 84 -33.80 3.92 -2.59
N ASP A 85 -33.68 2.91 -3.45
CA ASP A 85 -34.79 2.12 -3.93
C ASP A 85 -35.25 1.04 -2.92
N GLY A 86 -34.51 0.87 -1.83
CA GLY A 86 -34.78 -0.07 -0.75
C GLY A 86 -34.19 -1.46 -0.98
N PHE A 87 -33.45 -1.66 -2.07
CA PHE A 87 -32.71 -2.87 -2.39
C PHE A 87 -31.21 -2.58 -2.42
N VAL A 88 -30.42 -3.64 -2.39
CA VAL A 88 -28.96 -3.55 -2.59
C VAL A 88 -28.63 -4.35 -3.83
N THR A 89 -28.17 -3.66 -4.86
CA THR A 89 -27.71 -4.27 -6.09
C THR A 89 -26.31 -4.87 -5.92
N VAL A 90 -25.93 -5.76 -6.85
CA VAL A 90 -24.59 -6.38 -6.83
C VAL A 90 -23.49 -5.32 -6.98
N ASP A 91 -23.73 -4.28 -7.78
CA ASP A 91 -22.76 -3.20 -8.00
C ASP A 91 -22.58 -2.36 -6.73
N GLU A 92 -23.66 -1.98 -6.05
CA GLU A 92 -23.58 -1.26 -4.77
C GLU A 92 -22.90 -2.09 -3.67
N LEU A 93 -23.21 -3.38 -3.58
CA LEU A 93 -22.56 -4.27 -2.64
C LEU A 93 -21.07 -4.41 -2.93
N LYS A 94 -20.68 -4.50 -4.20
CA LYS A 94 -19.27 -4.58 -4.61
C LYS A 94 -18.52 -3.30 -4.26
N ASP A 95 -19.13 -2.13 -4.46
CA ASP A 95 -18.54 -0.85 -4.10
C ASP A 95 -18.45 -0.68 -2.57
N TRP A 96 -19.43 -1.18 -1.82
CA TRP A 96 -19.36 -1.24 -0.36
C TRP A 96 -18.23 -2.12 0.14
N ILE A 97 -18.07 -3.34 -0.39
CA ILE A 97 -16.99 -4.26 0.01
C ILE A 97 -15.61 -3.59 -0.22
N LYS A 98 -15.41 -2.96 -1.39
CA LYS A 98 -14.19 -2.20 -1.67
C LYS A 98 -14.00 -1.04 -0.69
N PHE A 99 -15.08 -0.32 -0.37
CA PHE A 99 -15.03 0.78 0.58
C PHE A 99 -14.67 0.30 1.99
N ALA A 100 -15.29 -0.78 2.47
CA ALA A 100 -15.02 -1.38 3.77
C ALA A 100 -13.58 -1.88 3.87
N GLN A 101 -13.07 -2.53 2.82
CA GLN A 101 -11.67 -2.95 2.73
C GLN A 101 -10.70 -1.77 2.75
N LYS A 102 -11.09 -0.60 2.21
CA LYS A 102 -10.24 0.60 2.22
C LYS A 102 -10.44 1.48 3.44
N ARG A 103 -11.36 1.14 4.34
CA ARG A 103 -11.68 1.99 5.48
C ARG A 103 -10.51 2.16 6.44
N TRP A 104 -9.73 1.09 6.66
CA TRP A 104 -8.56 1.14 7.53
C TRP A 104 -7.50 2.13 7.03
N ILE A 105 -7.35 2.29 5.70
CA ILE A 105 -6.48 3.30 5.07
C ILE A 105 -6.92 4.70 5.49
N TYR A 106 -8.21 5.02 5.36
CA TYR A 106 -8.71 6.34 5.75
C TYR A 106 -8.59 6.59 7.26
N GLU A 107 -8.77 5.55 8.09
CA GLU A 107 -8.59 5.66 9.54
C GLU A 107 -7.11 5.84 9.94
N ASP A 108 -6.17 5.19 9.25
CA ASP A 108 -4.73 5.41 9.42
C ASP A 108 -4.33 6.81 8.98
N VAL A 109 -4.74 7.22 7.77
CA VAL A 109 -4.54 8.58 7.24
C VAL A 109 -5.07 9.62 8.22
N GLU A 110 -6.30 9.48 8.73
CA GLU A 110 -6.89 10.43 9.68
C GLU A 110 -6.08 10.53 10.99
N ARG A 111 -5.56 9.40 11.47
CA ARG A 111 -4.71 9.37 12.67
C ARG A 111 -3.38 10.08 12.42
N GLN A 112 -2.73 9.80 11.29
CA GLN A 112 -1.47 10.43 10.91
C GLN A 112 -1.67 11.92 10.63
N TRP A 113 -2.75 12.28 9.93
CA TRP A 113 -3.08 13.65 9.55
C TRP A 113 -3.05 14.61 10.75
N LYS A 114 -3.73 14.24 11.84
CA LYS A 114 -3.79 15.06 13.07
C LYS A 114 -2.43 15.29 13.73
N GLY A 115 -1.47 14.42 13.49
CA GLY A 115 -0.11 14.55 14.04
C GLY A 115 0.81 15.42 13.20
N HIS A 116 0.49 15.62 11.92
CA HIS A 116 1.36 16.28 10.95
C HIS A 116 0.81 17.63 10.46
N ASP A 117 -0.49 17.88 10.55
CA ASP A 117 -1.10 19.22 10.36
C ASP A 117 -0.87 20.08 11.62
N LEU A 118 0.34 20.65 11.73
CA LEU A 118 0.79 21.40 12.91
C LEU A 118 0.22 22.81 12.98
N ASN A 119 -0.14 23.38 11.83
CA ASN A 119 -0.65 24.74 11.71
C ASN A 119 -2.19 24.81 11.64
N GLU A 120 -2.86 23.65 11.60
CA GLU A 120 -4.32 23.47 11.51
C GLU A 120 -4.94 24.13 10.27
N ASP A 121 -4.21 24.20 9.15
CA ASP A 121 -4.69 24.77 7.89
C ASP A 121 -5.48 23.76 7.04
N GLY A 122 -5.52 22.49 7.47
CA GLY A 122 -6.22 21.43 6.77
C GLY A 122 -5.46 20.89 5.56
N LEU A 123 -4.15 21.12 5.50
CA LEU A 123 -3.19 20.56 4.55
C LEU A 123 -1.96 20.04 5.31
N VAL A 124 -1.10 19.27 4.64
CA VAL A 124 0.18 18.83 5.23
C VAL A 124 1.32 19.17 4.28
N SER A 125 2.13 20.15 4.65
CA SER A 125 3.33 20.49 3.89
C SER A 125 4.46 19.48 4.13
N TRP A 126 5.36 19.35 3.14
CA TRP A 126 6.56 18.53 3.30
C TRP A 126 7.40 18.93 4.54
N GLU A 127 7.51 20.22 4.83
CA GLU A 127 8.29 20.68 6.00
C GLU A 127 7.61 20.33 7.32
N GLU A 128 6.28 20.33 7.40
CA GLU A 128 5.54 19.86 8.57
C GLU A 128 5.72 18.37 8.77
N TYR A 129 5.58 17.59 7.70
CA TYR A 129 5.83 16.15 7.74
C TYR A 129 7.25 15.85 8.24
N LYS A 130 8.24 16.46 7.59
CA LYS A 130 9.66 16.31 7.91
C LYS A 130 9.96 16.71 9.35
N ASN A 131 9.39 17.81 9.85
CA ASN A 131 9.63 18.24 11.23
C ASN A 131 8.96 17.31 12.25
N ALA A 132 7.74 16.85 11.99
CA ALA A 132 7.05 15.91 12.87
C ALA A 132 7.72 14.53 12.91
N THR A 133 8.19 14.02 11.77
CA THR A 133 8.80 12.69 11.64
C THR A 133 10.30 12.67 11.99
N TYR A 134 11.06 13.67 11.54
CA TYR A 134 12.52 13.71 11.64
C TYR A 134 13.07 14.84 12.53
N GLY A 135 12.23 15.74 13.04
CA GLY A 135 12.68 16.93 13.78
C GLY A 135 13.52 16.61 15.03
N TYR A 136 13.26 15.48 15.69
CA TYR A 136 14.04 15.02 16.85
C TYR A 136 15.36 14.33 16.49
N VAL A 137 15.51 13.91 15.23
CA VAL A 137 16.61 13.08 14.76
C VAL A 137 17.75 13.92 14.19
N LEU A 138 17.44 15.11 13.64
CA LEU A 138 18.43 16.01 13.05
C LEU A 138 19.41 16.61 14.06
N ASP A 139 19.06 16.59 15.35
CA ASP A 139 19.89 17.13 16.44
C ASP A 139 20.81 16.08 17.10
N ASP A 140 20.57 14.77 16.87
CA ASP A 140 21.40 13.69 17.41
C ASP A 140 22.35 13.13 16.33
N PRO A 141 23.59 12.76 16.69
CA PRO A 141 24.52 12.14 15.75
C PRO A 141 23.98 10.79 15.27
N ASP A 142 24.11 10.52 13.96
CA ASP A 142 23.64 9.28 13.32
C ASP A 142 24.06 8.05 14.15
N PRO A 143 23.12 7.15 14.48
CA PRO A 143 23.44 5.94 15.21
C PRO A 143 24.40 5.06 14.40
N ASP A 144 25.38 4.46 15.09
CA ASP A 144 26.43 3.60 14.51
C ASP A 144 25.88 2.21 14.07
N ASP A 145 24.55 2.05 14.01
CA ASP A 145 23.81 0.82 13.72
C ASP A 145 23.47 0.65 12.23
N GLY A 146 23.82 1.63 11.39
CA GLY A 146 23.57 1.61 9.96
C GLY A 146 22.20 2.15 9.53
N PHE A 147 21.36 2.64 10.46
CA PHE A 147 20.16 3.39 10.11
C PHE A 147 20.52 4.82 9.67
N ASN A 148 20.46 5.06 8.37
CA ASN A 148 20.73 6.36 7.79
C ASN A 148 19.43 7.16 7.62
N TYR A 149 19.06 7.94 8.64
CA TYR A 149 17.87 8.79 8.62
C TYR A 149 17.83 9.75 7.43
N LYS A 150 18.99 10.19 6.95
CA LYS A 150 19.09 11.04 5.76
C LYS A 150 18.68 10.30 4.49
N GLN A 151 18.97 9.00 4.37
CA GLN A 151 18.50 8.18 3.24
C GLN A 151 16.99 7.97 3.30
N MET A 152 16.44 7.70 4.48
CA MET A 152 14.98 7.58 4.68
C MET A 152 14.26 8.88 4.32
N MET A 153 14.73 10.02 4.83
CA MET A 153 14.15 11.33 4.51
C MET A 153 14.18 11.63 3.01
N VAL A 154 15.26 11.30 2.30
CA VAL A 154 15.35 11.49 0.84
C VAL A 154 14.39 10.59 0.08
N ARG A 155 14.16 9.37 0.57
CA ARG A 155 13.19 8.43 0.00
C ARG A 155 11.76 8.94 0.20
N ASP A 156 11.43 9.35 1.42
CA ASP A 156 10.13 9.94 1.74
C ASP A 156 9.88 11.22 0.94
N GLU A 157 10.88 12.10 0.79
CA GLU A 157 10.76 13.32 -0.02
C GLU A 157 10.44 12.99 -1.48
N ARG A 158 11.09 11.95 -2.02
CA ARG A 158 10.85 11.48 -3.39
C ARG A 158 9.42 10.95 -3.54
N ARG A 159 8.95 10.16 -2.57
CA ARG A 159 7.60 9.62 -2.56
C ARG A 159 6.56 10.72 -2.41
N PHE A 160 6.79 11.68 -1.52
CA PHE A 160 5.91 12.84 -1.32
C PHE A 160 5.76 13.64 -2.61
N LYS A 161 6.86 13.94 -3.30
CA LYS A 161 6.85 14.62 -4.61
C LYS A 161 6.15 13.83 -5.71
N MET A 162 6.13 12.50 -5.63
CA MET A 162 5.38 11.69 -6.58
C MET A 162 3.88 11.72 -6.27
N ALA A 163 3.52 11.73 -4.99
CA ALA A 163 2.14 11.77 -4.52
C ALA A 163 1.47 13.12 -4.81
N ASP A 164 2.24 14.20 -4.64
CA ASP A 164 1.91 15.60 -4.95
C ASP A 164 1.74 15.82 -6.45
N LYS A 165 0.50 16.06 -6.90
CA LYS A 165 0.16 16.17 -8.32
C LYS A 165 0.33 17.57 -8.88
N ASP A 166 0.16 18.58 -8.05
CA ASP A 166 0.27 19.97 -8.47
C ASP A 166 1.69 20.56 -8.26
N GLY A 167 2.50 19.88 -7.46
CA GLY A 167 3.92 20.15 -7.26
C GLY A 167 4.17 21.30 -6.31
N ASP A 168 3.21 21.66 -5.46
CA ASP A 168 3.33 22.77 -4.50
C ASP A 168 4.01 22.38 -3.18
N LEU A 169 4.33 21.09 -2.99
CA LEU A 169 4.87 20.48 -1.78
C LEU A 169 3.94 20.57 -0.55
N ILE A 170 2.64 20.68 -0.79
CA ILE A 170 1.57 20.75 0.20
C ILE A 170 0.51 19.70 -0.15
N ALA A 171 0.54 18.57 0.55
CA ALA A 171 -0.35 17.46 0.22
C ALA A 171 -1.77 17.74 0.69
N THR A 172 -2.74 17.58 -0.22
CA THR A 172 -4.14 17.40 0.18
C THR A 172 -4.35 16.06 0.87
N LYS A 173 -5.54 15.84 1.44
CA LYS A 173 -5.86 14.55 2.08
C LYS A 173 -5.74 13.37 1.13
N GLU A 174 -6.12 13.56 -0.12
CA GLU A 174 -6.00 12.54 -1.17
C GLU A 174 -4.54 12.26 -1.52
N GLU A 175 -3.70 13.28 -1.63
CA GLU A 175 -2.27 13.14 -1.95
C GLU A 175 -1.50 12.54 -0.77
N PHE A 176 -1.83 12.93 0.45
CA PHE A 176 -1.25 12.33 1.65
C PHE A 176 -1.67 10.86 1.81
N THR A 177 -2.90 10.52 1.43
CA THR A 177 -3.33 9.11 1.36
C THR A 177 -2.50 8.34 0.34
N ALA A 178 -2.20 8.93 -0.82
CA ALA A 178 -1.34 8.31 -1.83
C ALA A 178 0.13 8.22 -1.39
N PHE A 179 0.60 9.13 -0.55
CA PHE A 179 1.93 9.09 0.05
C PHE A 179 2.06 7.98 1.10
N LEU A 180 1.06 7.81 1.97
CA LEU A 180 1.06 6.79 3.02
C LEU A 180 0.75 5.38 2.49
N HIS A 181 -0.16 5.28 1.53
CA HIS A 181 -0.60 4.01 0.92
C HIS A 181 -0.40 4.03 -0.60
N PRO A 182 0.85 4.15 -1.07
CA PRO A 182 1.16 4.25 -2.50
C PRO A 182 0.71 3.01 -3.30
N GLU A 183 0.58 1.84 -2.67
CA GLU A 183 0.06 0.61 -3.26
C GLU A 183 -1.37 0.73 -3.79
N GLU A 184 -2.16 1.66 -3.24
CA GLU A 184 -3.57 1.87 -3.58
C GLU A 184 -3.77 2.75 -4.83
N TYR A 185 -2.70 3.40 -5.30
CA TYR A 185 -2.76 4.37 -6.39
C TYR A 185 -1.89 3.91 -7.57
N ASP A 186 -2.52 3.74 -8.73
CA ASP A 186 -1.84 3.23 -9.92
C ASP A 186 -0.61 4.05 -10.32
N TYR A 187 -0.66 5.38 -10.18
CA TYR A 187 0.45 6.28 -10.53
C TYR A 187 1.64 6.22 -9.55
N MET A 188 1.41 5.65 -8.36
CA MET A 188 2.43 5.48 -7.32
C MET A 188 3.09 4.09 -7.38
N LYS A 189 2.60 3.16 -8.21
CA LYS A 189 3.15 1.79 -8.27
C LYS A 189 4.62 1.76 -8.66
N ASP A 190 5.05 2.66 -9.53
CA ASP A 190 6.45 2.72 -9.98
C ASP A 190 7.39 3.07 -8.81
N ILE A 191 6.98 3.98 -7.91
CA ILE A 191 7.80 4.33 -6.74
C ILE A 191 7.85 3.16 -5.75
N VAL A 192 6.75 2.43 -5.56
CA VAL A 192 6.71 1.22 -4.71
C VAL A 192 7.69 0.17 -5.24
N VAL A 193 7.69 -0.09 -6.54
CA VAL A 193 8.60 -1.06 -7.17
C VAL A 193 10.05 -0.61 -7.01
N GLN A 194 10.34 0.65 -7.31
CA GLN A 194 11.70 1.19 -7.20
C GLN A 194 12.24 1.05 -5.78
N GLU A 195 11.46 1.49 -4.79
CA GLU A 195 11.87 1.42 -3.40
C GLU A 195 12.02 -0.01 -2.89
N THR A 196 11.13 -0.92 -3.33
CA THR A 196 11.23 -2.35 -3.01
C THR A 196 12.53 -2.95 -3.59
N MET A 197 12.91 -2.55 -4.81
CA MET A 197 14.19 -2.96 -5.39
C MET A 197 15.36 -2.42 -4.58
N GLU A 198 15.35 -1.13 -4.21
CA GLU A 198 16.40 -0.51 -3.37
C GLU A 198 16.56 -1.23 -2.01
N ASP A 199 15.47 -1.78 -1.46
CA ASP A 199 15.49 -2.52 -0.19
C ASP A 199 15.99 -3.96 -0.34
N ILE A 200 15.65 -4.66 -1.43
CA ILE A 200 15.90 -6.09 -1.60
C ILE A 200 17.18 -6.38 -2.39
N ASP A 201 17.42 -5.66 -3.48
CA ASP A 201 18.58 -5.84 -4.37
C ASP A 201 19.84 -5.25 -3.71
N LYS A 202 20.55 -6.09 -2.96
CA LYS A 202 21.76 -5.68 -2.22
C LYS A 202 22.98 -5.60 -3.11
N ASN A 203 22.98 -6.36 -4.21
CA ASN A 203 24.10 -6.43 -5.12
C ASN A 203 24.01 -5.39 -6.28
N ALA A 204 22.87 -4.70 -6.39
CA ALA A 204 22.53 -3.66 -7.37
C ALA A 204 22.63 -4.14 -8.82
N ASP A 205 22.35 -5.42 -9.09
CA ASP A 205 22.37 -6.00 -10.43
C ASP A 205 21.02 -5.84 -11.17
N GLY A 206 20.01 -5.29 -10.48
CA GLY A 206 18.67 -5.04 -11.01
C GLY A 206 17.76 -6.26 -11.01
N PHE A 207 18.18 -7.37 -10.40
CA PHE A 207 17.40 -8.58 -10.20
C PHE A 207 17.31 -8.92 -8.71
N ILE A 208 16.29 -9.69 -8.34
CA ILE A 208 16.16 -10.25 -7.00
C ILE A 208 16.51 -11.73 -7.10
N ASP A 209 17.63 -12.13 -6.51
CA ASP A 209 18.01 -13.53 -6.42
C ASP A 209 17.34 -14.24 -5.23
N LEU A 210 17.58 -15.55 -5.10
CA LEU A 210 16.96 -16.37 -4.06
C LEU A 210 17.45 -15.98 -2.66
N GLU A 211 18.73 -15.62 -2.53
CA GLU A 211 19.33 -15.25 -1.25
C GLU A 211 18.78 -13.90 -0.78
N GLU A 212 18.64 -12.94 -1.70
CA GLU A 212 18.01 -11.64 -1.44
C GLU A 212 16.53 -11.79 -1.04
N TYR A 213 15.78 -12.63 -1.76
CA TYR A 213 14.38 -12.90 -1.45
C TYR A 213 14.17 -13.55 -0.07
N ILE A 214 14.97 -14.58 0.24
CA ILE A 214 14.90 -15.28 1.54
C ILE A 214 15.38 -14.37 2.67
N GLY A 215 16.45 -13.60 2.43
CA GLY A 215 16.96 -12.62 3.38
C GLY A 215 15.88 -11.62 3.76
N TRP A 216 15.22 -11.01 2.77
CA TRP A 216 14.13 -10.06 2.99
C TRP A 216 12.97 -10.66 3.80
N GLN A 217 12.52 -11.88 3.47
CA GLN A 217 11.46 -12.55 4.25
C GLN A 217 11.89 -12.85 5.69
N ALA A 218 13.14 -13.25 5.92
CA ALA A 218 13.65 -13.52 7.26
C ALA A 218 13.73 -12.25 8.12
N TYR A 219 13.98 -11.09 7.51
CA TYR A 219 13.91 -9.79 8.20
C TYR A 219 12.47 -9.37 8.53
N GLN A 220 11.51 -9.60 7.63
CA GLN A 220 10.09 -9.27 7.84
C GLN A 220 9.39 -10.18 8.87
N GLY A 221 9.80 -11.45 8.97
CA GLY A 221 9.23 -12.43 9.91
C GLY A 221 9.79 -12.35 11.35
N GLY A 222 10.65 -11.37 11.65
CA GLY A 222 11.27 -11.17 12.96
C GLY A 222 10.39 -10.43 13.98
N ASP A 223 9.29 -9.80 13.54
CA ASP A 223 8.35 -9.05 14.37
C ASP A 223 7.08 -9.87 14.70
N CYS A 224 7.25 -11.13 15.11
CA CYS A 224 6.19 -12.02 15.60
C CYS A 224 6.39 -12.40 17.08
#